data_AF-A0A6G0VU21-F1
#
_entry.id   AF-A0A6G0VU21-F1
#
_cell.length_a   1.000
_cell.length_b   1.000
_cell.length_c   1.000
_cell.angle_alpha   90.00
_cell.angle_beta   90.00
_cell.angle_gamma   90.00
#
_symmetry.space_group_name_H-M   'P 1'
#
loop_
_entity.id
_entity.type
_entity.pdbx_description
1 polymer ?
#
loop_
_entity_poly.entity_id
_entity_poly.type
_entity_poly.pdbx_seq_one_letter_code
_entity_poly.pdbx_strand_id
1 'polypeptide(L)'
;MESDSEEDEDLIKKIEIKNKIACRDCIVYCYNVLKTYNLHTMAYSSLFMAYKFILTLSCTQVKGETTFSKLKYVFNRLRNTLSQEKLDTFLLMNVEKDILLNIKNDDIINLITKKSDELKNILLY
;
A
#
# COMPACT_ATOMS: atom_id res chain seq x y z
N MET A 1 -38.02 22.59 -26.86
CA MET A 1 -37.41 22.54 -25.51
C MET A 1 -37.98 21.31 -24.85
N GLU A 2 -37.33 20.16 -25.04
CA GLU A 2 -37.59 18.91 -24.30
C GLU A 2 -36.78 17.82 -25.01
N SER A 3 -35.51 17.74 -24.63
CA SER A 3 -34.58 16.70 -25.05
C SER A 3 -33.41 16.75 -24.08
N ASP A 4 -33.62 16.25 -22.86
CA ASP A 4 -32.57 16.12 -21.83
C ASP A 4 -32.89 15.03 -20.77
N SER A 5 -33.95 14.23 -20.93
CA SER A 5 -34.43 13.33 -19.86
C SER A 5 -34.23 11.83 -20.10
N GLU A 6 -33.69 11.41 -21.26
CA GLU A 6 -33.58 9.97 -21.61
C GLU A 6 -32.19 9.38 -21.34
N GLU A 7 -31.12 10.18 -21.25
CA GLU A 7 -29.75 9.66 -21.07
C GLU A 7 -29.40 9.32 -19.60
N ASP A 8 -30.09 9.93 -18.64
CA ASP A 8 -29.83 9.74 -17.20
C ASP A 8 -30.38 8.40 -16.65
N GLU A 9 -31.45 7.85 -17.24
CA GLU A 9 -32.01 6.55 -16.80
C GLU A 9 -31.08 5.37 -17.09
N ASP A 10 -30.32 5.43 -18.18
CA ASP A 10 -29.42 4.35 -18.61
C ASP A 10 -28.11 4.32 -17.80
N LEU A 11 -27.69 5.47 -17.24
CA LEU A 11 -26.59 5.57 -16.29
C LEU A 11 -26.95 4.96 -14.93
N ILE A 12 -28.18 5.20 -14.46
CA ILE A 12 -28.70 4.62 -13.22
C ILE A 12 -28.79 3.09 -13.33
N LYS A 13 -29.32 2.57 -14.45
CA LYS A 13 -29.37 1.12 -14.72
C LYS A 13 -27.99 0.47 -14.78
N LYS A 14 -26.96 1.15 -15.32
CA LYS A 14 -25.57 0.65 -15.33
C LYS A 14 -24.94 0.58 -13.92
N ILE A 15 -25.27 1.53 -13.05
CA ILE A 15 -24.83 1.52 -11.63
C ILE A 15 -25.53 0.38 -10.87
N GLU A 16 -26.82 0.14 -11.12
CA GLU A 16 -27.57 -0.97 -10.53
C GLU A 16 -27.06 -2.35 -10.99
N ILE A 17 -26.68 -2.50 -12.26
CA ILE A 17 -26.16 -3.77 -12.79
C ILE A 17 -24.77 -4.11 -12.20
N LYS A 18 -23.90 -3.12 -11.98
CA LYS A 18 -22.62 -3.33 -11.26
C LYS A 18 -22.84 -3.74 -9.80
N ASN A 19 -23.92 -3.27 -9.18
CA ASN A 19 -24.29 -3.60 -7.80
C ASN A 19 -25.04 -4.94 -7.65
N LYS A 20 -25.53 -5.56 -8.74
CA LYS A 20 -26.30 -6.81 -8.68
C LYS A 20 -25.44 -8.05 -8.39
N ILE A 21 -24.11 -7.95 -8.56
CA ILE A 21 -23.12 -8.99 -8.21
C ILE A 21 -22.50 -8.76 -6.81
N ALA A 22 -22.75 -7.61 -6.18
CA ALA A 22 -22.24 -7.35 -4.84
C ALA A 22 -23.11 -8.08 -3.80
N CYS A 23 -22.48 -8.94 -3.00
CA CYS A 23 -23.07 -9.57 -1.83
C CYS A 23 -23.83 -8.52 -0.99
N ARG A 24 -25.15 -8.71 -0.79
CA ARG A 24 -26.03 -7.74 -0.11
C ARG A 24 -25.73 -7.56 1.37
N ASP A 25 -25.02 -8.53 1.98
CA ASP A 25 -24.68 -8.53 3.41
C ASP A 25 -23.16 -8.41 3.66
N CYS A 26 -22.36 -8.04 2.65
CA CYS A 26 -20.91 -7.94 2.87
C CYS A 26 -20.53 -6.60 3.52
N ILE A 27 -19.47 -6.66 4.32
CA ILE A 27 -18.93 -5.50 5.02
C ILE A 27 -18.48 -4.37 4.06
N VAL A 28 -18.10 -4.73 2.83
CA VAL A 28 -17.78 -3.80 1.73
C VAL A 28 -19.03 -3.07 1.23
N TYR A 29 -20.15 -3.79 1.09
CA TYR A 29 -21.42 -3.21 0.69
C TYR A 29 -21.96 -2.26 1.77
N CYS A 30 -21.93 -2.68 3.03
CA CYS A 30 -22.29 -1.82 4.17
C CYS A 30 -21.44 -0.54 4.23
N TYR A 31 -20.14 -0.65 3.99
CA TYR A 31 -19.24 0.51 3.91
C TYR A 31 -19.57 1.45 2.74
N ASN A 32 -19.89 0.91 1.57
CA ASN A 32 -20.31 1.71 0.41
C ASN A 32 -21.64 2.42 0.65
N VAL A 33 -22.61 1.76 1.27
CA VAL A 33 -23.88 2.35 1.70
C VAL A 33 -23.62 3.52 2.66
N LEU A 34 -22.81 3.31 3.71
CA LEU A 34 -22.42 4.35 4.67
C LEU A 34 -21.78 5.56 3.99
N LYS A 35 -20.99 5.33 2.93
CA LYS A 35 -20.37 6.39 2.13
C LYS A 35 -21.38 7.15 1.25
N THR A 36 -22.28 6.44 0.58
CA THR A 36 -23.29 7.04 -0.30
C THR A 36 -24.28 7.93 0.45
N TYR A 37 -24.68 7.54 1.67
CA TYR A 37 -25.56 8.35 2.53
C TYR A 37 -24.81 9.45 3.31
N ASN A 38 -23.52 9.68 3.02
CA ASN A 38 -22.67 10.68 3.65
C ASN A 38 -22.69 10.63 5.20
N LEU A 39 -22.84 9.43 5.77
CA LEU A 39 -22.90 9.17 7.23
C LEU A 39 -21.53 9.33 7.92
N HIS A 40 -20.58 10.02 7.28
CA HIS A 40 -19.31 10.41 7.87
C HIS A 40 -19.43 11.61 8.81
N THR A 41 -20.59 12.29 8.80
CA THR A 41 -20.90 13.42 9.69
C THR A 41 -21.01 12.95 11.15
N MET A 42 -20.72 13.90 12.06
CA MET A 42 -20.44 13.77 13.50
C MET A 42 -21.21 12.70 14.30
N ALA A 43 -22.43 12.32 13.91
CA ALA A 43 -23.23 11.31 14.60
C ALA A 43 -22.72 9.86 14.45
N TYR A 44 -22.01 9.52 13.37
CA TYR A 44 -21.58 8.13 13.07
C TYR A 44 -20.11 8.00 12.63
N SER A 45 -19.26 8.97 13.00
CA SER A 45 -17.83 8.98 12.65
C SER A 45 -17.07 7.74 13.18
N SER A 46 -17.39 7.28 14.39
CA SER A 46 -16.79 6.09 15.00
C SER A 46 -17.15 4.81 14.23
N LEU A 47 -18.40 4.69 13.80
CA LEU A 47 -18.87 3.56 13.00
C LEU A 47 -18.16 3.53 11.65
N PHE A 48 -18.08 4.67 10.96
CA PHE A 48 -17.37 4.76 9.69
C PHE A 48 -15.88 4.39 9.83
N MET A 49 -15.21 4.88 10.88
CA MET A 49 -13.82 4.53 11.16
C MET A 49 -13.65 3.04 11.45
N ALA A 50 -14.55 2.42 12.23
CA ALA A 50 -14.50 0.99 12.52
C ALA A 50 -14.59 0.15 11.23
N TYR A 51 -15.55 0.43 10.34
CA TYR A 51 -15.65 -0.27 9.05
C TYR A 51 -14.41 -0.05 8.18
N LYS A 52 -13.88 1.18 8.14
CA LYS A 52 -12.63 1.49 7.43
C LYS A 52 -11.45 0.68 7.97
N PHE A 53 -11.32 0.58 9.29
CA PHE A 53 -10.27 -0.21 9.93
C PHE A 53 -10.42 -1.69 9.63
N ILE A 54 -11.62 -2.26 9.75
CA ILE A 54 -11.84 -3.69 9.47
C ILE A 54 -11.48 -4.00 8.01
N LEU A 55 -11.96 -3.19 7.06
CA LEU A 55 -11.64 -3.36 5.64
C LEU A 55 -10.14 -3.23 5.36
N THR A 56 -9.49 -2.24 5.95
CA THR A 56 -8.04 -2.02 5.79
C THR A 56 -7.27 -3.20 6.39
N LEU A 57 -7.64 -3.63 7.59
CA LEU A 57 -6.99 -4.71 8.33
C LEU A 57 -7.12 -6.04 7.58
N SER A 58 -8.30 -6.39 7.06
CA SER A 58 -8.46 -7.60 6.26
C SER A 58 -7.62 -7.56 4.98
N CYS A 59 -7.57 -6.41 4.30
CA CYS A 59 -6.73 -6.24 3.12
C CYS A 59 -5.23 -6.34 3.43
N THR A 60 -4.77 -5.75 4.53
CA THR A 60 -3.36 -5.82 4.95
C THR A 60 -3.01 -7.20 5.46
N GLN A 61 -3.91 -7.90 6.16
CA GLN A 61 -3.72 -9.27 6.62
C GLN A 61 -3.49 -10.22 5.44
N VAL A 62 -4.37 -10.22 4.43
CA VAL A 62 -4.24 -11.12 3.28
C VAL A 62 -2.93 -10.86 2.51
N LYS A 63 -2.61 -9.58 2.28
CA LYS A 63 -1.33 -9.21 1.65
C LYS A 63 -0.15 -9.64 2.51
N GLY A 64 -0.22 -9.42 3.82
CA GLY A 64 0.76 -9.85 4.80
C GLY A 64 0.97 -11.36 4.78
N GLU A 65 -0.07 -12.17 4.91
CA GLU A 65 0.03 -13.64 4.86
C GLU A 65 0.65 -14.11 3.54
N THR A 66 0.27 -13.50 2.42
CA THR A 66 0.82 -13.85 1.10
C THR A 66 2.30 -13.49 1.00
N THR A 67 2.70 -12.30 1.47
CA THR A 67 4.10 -11.87 1.45
C THR A 67 4.93 -12.65 2.46
N PHE A 68 4.46 -12.82 3.70
CA PHE A 68 5.11 -13.61 4.74
C PHE A 68 5.25 -15.08 4.36
N SER A 69 4.25 -15.68 3.68
CA SER A 69 4.35 -17.05 3.19
C SER A 69 5.50 -17.19 2.19
N LYS A 70 5.58 -16.30 1.19
CA LYS A 70 6.70 -16.28 0.23
C LYS A 70 8.04 -15.99 0.91
N LEU A 71 8.05 -15.01 1.81
CA LEU A 71 9.23 -14.58 2.55
C LEU A 71 9.76 -15.70 3.45
N LYS A 72 8.87 -16.49 4.07
CA LYS A 72 9.22 -17.68 4.85
C LYS A 72 9.97 -18.70 3.99
N TYR A 73 9.52 -19.00 2.77
CA TYR A 73 10.25 -19.90 1.88
C TYR A 73 11.65 -19.38 1.53
N VAL A 74 11.76 -18.08 1.22
CA VAL A 74 13.04 -17.45 0.90
C VAL A 74 13.98 -17.48 2.11
N PHE A 75 13.51 -17.07 3.29
CA PHE A 75 14.30 -17.12 4.53
C PHE A 75 14.71 -18.53 4.90
N ASN A 76 13.81 -19.52 4.78
CA ASN A 76 14.13 -20.90 5.13
C ASN A 76 15.23 -21.47 4.22
N ARG A 77 15.21 -21.13 2.92
CA ARG A 77 16.28 -21.49 1.98
C ARG A 77 17.60 -20.80 2.32
N LEU A 78 17.57 -19.49 2.57
CA LEU A 78 18.78 -18.72 2.89
C LEU A 78 19.39 -19.10 4.24
N ARG A 79 18.58 -19.43 5.26
CA ARG A 79 19.03 -19.87 6.59
C ARG A 79 19.83 -21.18 6.53
N ASN A 80 19.52 -22.06 5.58
CA ASN A 80 20.28 -23.28 5.37
C ASN A 80 21.63 -23.05 4.66
N THR A 81 21.85 -21.86 4.09
CA THR A 81 23.09 -21.48 3.39
C THR A 81 23.91 -20.44 4.17
N LEU A 82 23.29 -19.70 5.10
CA LEU A 82 23.84 -18.50 5.71
C LEU A 82 23.71 -18.56 7.24
N SER A 83 24.75 -18.11 7.97
CA SER A 83 24.71 -17.99 9.45
C SER A 83 23.57 -17.05 9.90
N GLN A 84 23.00 -17.28 11.09
CA GLN A 84 21.89 -16.48 11.64
C GLN A 84 22.19 -14.98 11.63
N GLU A 85 23.37 -14.58 12.11
CA GLU A 85 23.78 -13.17 12.20
C GLU A 85 23.77 -12.47 10.83
N LYS A 86 24.19 -13.19 9.79
CA LYS A 86 24.21 -12.69 8.41
C LYS A 86 22.79 -12.59 7.83
N LEU A 87 21.88 -13.47 8.24
CA LEU A 87 20.48 -13.44 7.82
C LEU A 87 19.75 -12.25 8.43
N ASP A 88 19.99 -11.97 9.71
CA ASP A 88 19.40 -10.82 10.43
C ASP A 88 19.91 -9.50 9.85
N THR A 89 21.22 -9.42 9.58
CA THR A 89 21.83 -8.26 8.90
C THR A 89 21.23 -8.06 7.50
N PHE A 90 21.02 -9.15 6.76
CA PHE A 90 20.40 -9.08 5.43
C PHE A 90 18.95 -8.62 5.48
N LEU A 91 18.17 -9.04 6.48
CA LEU A 91 16.80 -8.56 6.67
C LEU A 91 16.79 -7.04 6.93
N LEU A 92 17.68 -6.55 7.81
CA LEU A 92 17.81 -5.12 8.08
C LEU A 92 18.14 -4.33 6.80
N MET A 93 19.12 -4.80 6.02
CA MET A 93 19.45 -4.21 4.73
C MET A 93 18.26 -4.20 3.75
N ASN A 94 17.41 -5.24 3.74
CA ASN A 94 16.24 -5.26 2.87
C ASN A 94 15.16 -4.26 3.28
N VAL A 95 14.98 -4.02 4.58
CA VAL A 95 14.04 -3.00 5.08
C VAL A 95 14.49 -1.59 4.69
N GLU A 96 15.80 -1.33 4.78
CA GLU A 96 16.38 -0.02 4.46
C GLU A 96 16.59 0.18 2.96
N LYS A 97 16.58 -0.90 2.16
CA LYS A 97 16.84 -0.87 0.71
C LYS A 97 15.98 0.17 -0.02
N ASP A 98 14.68 0.23 0.27
CA ASP A 98 13.78 1.16 -0.41
C ASP A 98 14.12 2.63 -0.09
N ILE A 99 14.59 2.90 1.13
CA ILE A 99 15.07 4.21 1.54
C ILE A 99 16.35 4.54 0.77
N LEU A 100 17.29 3.59 0.71
CA LEU A 100 18.57 3.76 0.00
C LEU A 100 18.38 3.98 -1.51
N LEU A 101 17.40 3.31 -2.13
CA LEU A 101 17.10 3.49 -3.56
C LEU A 101 16.51 4.87 -3.89
N ASN A 102 15.87 5.52 -2.92
CA ASN A 102 15.32 6.87 -3.08
C ASN A 102 16.36 7.98 -2.90
N ILE A 103 17.56 7.66 -2.40
CA ILE A 103 18.64 8.62 -2.25
C ILE A 103 19.38 8.76 -3.59
N LYS A 104 19.59 9.99 -4.05
CA LYS A 104 20.38 10.25 -5.26
C LYS A 104 21.85 10.02 -4.97
N ASN A 105 22.49 9.21 -5.80
CA ASN A 105 23.93 8.96 -5.71
C ASN A 105 24.75 10.26 -5.82
N ASP A 106 24.31 11.22 -6.63
CA ASP A 106 24.98 12.52 -6.79
C ASP A 106 25.02 13.33 -5.48
N ASP A 107 23.95 13.26 -4.68
CA ASP A 107 23.89 13.93 -3.38
C ASP A 107 24.87 13.29 -2.38
N ILE A 108 25.01 11.96 -2.44
CA ILE A 108 25.98 11.21 -1.62
C ILE A 108 27.41 11.57 -2.04
N ILE A 109 27.70 11.58 -3.34
CA ILE A 109 29.02 11.92 -3.89
C ILE A 109 29.40 13.35 -3.49
N ASN A 110 28.48 14.30 -3.61
CA ASN A 110 28.70 15.69 -3.21
C ASN A 110 28.96 15.83 -1.70
N LEU A 111 28.26 15.06 -0.87
CA LEU A 111 28.43 15.08 0.59
C LEU A 111 29.78 14.50 1.01
N ILE A 112 30.21 13.40 0.38
CA ILE A 112 31.53 12.78 0.61
C ILE A 112 32.65 13.72 0.16
N THR A 113 32.50 14.29 -1.03
CA THR A 113 33.46 15.24 -1.62
C THR A 113 33.63 16.51 -0.80
N LYS A 114 32.59 16.95 -0.09
CA LYS A 114 32.66 18.08 0.85
C LYS A 114 33.43 17.75 2.14
N LYS A 115 33.56 16.46 2.48
CA LYS A 115 34.11 16.01 3.77
C LYS A 115 35.60 15.62 3.70
N SER A 116 36.11 15.20 2.54
CA SER A 116 37.52 14.86 2.35
C SER A 116 38.02 15.34 0.99
N ASP A 117 39.14 16.05 1.02
CA ASP A 117 39.80 16.59 -0.18
C ASP A 117 40.49 15.49 -1.00
N GLU A 118 40.88 14.36 -0.38
CA GLU A 118 41.48 13.23 -1.12
C GLU A 118 40.43 12.50 -1.98
N LEU A 119 39.23 12.29 -1.44
CA LEU A 119 38.15 11.59 -2.13
C LEU A 119 37.54 12.43 -3.26
N LYS A 120 37.59 13.77 -3.12
CA LYS A 120 37.18 14.71 -4.16
C LYS A 120 37.88 14.46 -5.50
N ASN A 121 39.18 14.24 -5.45
CA ASN A 121 40.02 14.09 -6.65
C ASN A 121 39.79 12.74 -7.37
N ILE A 122 39.20 11.76 -6.69
CA ILE A 122 38.95 10.41 -7.23
C ILE A 122 37.52 10.27 -7.77
N LEU A 123 36.55 10.98 -7.17
CA LEU A 123 35.13 10.82 -7.50
C LEU A 123 34.60 11.84 -8.51
N LEU A 124 35.28 12.98 -8.72
CA LEU A 124 34.89 14.04 -9.66
C LEU A 124 35.75 14.10 -10.94
N TYR A 125 36.68 13.16 -11.12
CA TYR A 125 37.55 13.05 -12.29
C TYR A 125 37.25 11.76 -13.04
#